data_AF-A0A2S6AZV9-F1
#
_entry.id   AF-A0A2S6AZV9-F1
#
_cell.length_a   1.000
_cell.length_b   1.000
_cell.length_c   1.000
_cell.angle_alpha   90.00
_cell.angle_beta   90.00
_cell.angle_gamma   90.00
#
_symmetry.space_group_name_H-M   'P 1'
#
loop_
_entity.id
_entity.type
_entity.pdbx_description
1 polymer ?
#
loop_
_entity_poly.entity_id
_entity_poly.type
_entity_poly.pdbx_seq_one_letter_code
_entity_poly.pdbx_strand_id
1 'polypeptide(L)'
;RGRPGAGSRWLRQMVTGNIASGTLWGLPFAYWTFFVPLEYQFFFIVVLFGLGTGAIYSNYMVLPAVYGFVMPTFAPPFIALA
;
A
#
# COMPACT_ATOMS: atom_id res chain seq x y z
N ARG A 1 -11.41 -4.98 -32.87
CA ARG A 1 -11.76 -6.24 -32.15
C ARG A 1 -11.44 -6.07 -30.67
N GLY A 2 -12.42 -5.84 -29.81
CA GLY A 2 -12.22 -5.82 -28.36
C GLY A 2 -12.04 -7.26 -27.86
N ARG A 3 -10.91 -7.58 -27.24
CA ARG A 3 -10.69 -8.90 -26.64
C ARG A 3 -11.64 -9.04 -25.43
N PRO A 4 -12.59 -10.00 -25.43
CA PRO A 4 -13.41 -10.26 -24.26
C PRO A 4 -12.49 -10.54 -23.05
N GLY A 5 -12.77 -9.93 -21.90
CA GLY A 5 -11.97 -10.11 -20.68
C GLY A 5 -10.62 -9.36 -20.64
N ALA A 6 -10.37 -8.40 -21.53
CA ALA A 6 -9.22 -7.50 -21.38
C ALA A 6 -9.34 -6.64 -20.11
N GLY A 7 -10.54 -6.10 -19.84
CA GLY A 7 -10.80 -5.28 -18.65
C GLY A 7 -10.66 -6.05 -17.34
N SER A 8 -11.16 -7.28 -17.25
CA SER A 8 -11.04 -8.10 -16.04
C SER A 8 -9.61 -8.52 -15.75
N ARG A 9 -8.81 -8.82 -16.79
CA ARG A 9 -7.38 -9.10 -16.64
C ARG A 9 -6.60 -7.86 -16.18
N TRP A 10 -6.88 -6.72 -16.78
CA TRP A 10 -6.28 -5.44 -16.37
C TRP A 10 -6.62 -5.12 -14.91
N LEU A 11 -7.88 -5.25 -14.51
CA LEU A 11 -8.32 -5.00 -13.13
C LEU A 11 -7.59 -5.91 -12.15
N ARG A 12 -7.48 -7.20 -12.47
CA ARG A 12 -6.75 -8.17 -11.62
C ARG A 12 -5.27 -7.79 -11.48
N GLN A 13 -4.62 -7.44 -12.58
CA GLN A 13 -3.21 -7.00 -12.56
C GLN A 13 -3.03 -5.71 -11.77
N MET A 14 -3.94 -4.75 -11.89
CA MET A 14 -3.90 -3.49 -11.16
C MET A 14 -4.05 -3.71 -9.65
N VAL A 15 -5.00 -4.55 -9.24
CA VAL A 15 -5.18 -4.88 -7.81
C VAL A 15 -3.98 -5.67 -7.28
N THR A 16 -3.51 -6.69 -8.00
CA THR A 16 -2.33 -7.48 -7.58
C THR A 16 -1.08 -6.60 -7.50
N GLY A 17 -0.89 -5.67 -8.43
CA GLY A 17 0.21 -4.71 -8.39
C GLY A 17 0.14 -3.79 -7.17
N ASN A 18 -1.06 -3.28 -6.82
CA ASN A 18 -1.25 -2.48 -5.62
C ASN A 18 -1.00 -3.27 -4.32
N ILE A 19 -1.44 -4.53 -4.26
CA ILE A 19 -1.14 -5.43 -3.13
C ILE A 19 0.36 -5.65 -2.99
N ALA A 20 1.04 -5.96 -4.09
CA ALA A 20 2.49 -6.18 -4.09
C ALA A 20 3.24 -4.91 -3.64
N SER A 21 2.90 -3.76 -4.22
CA SER A 21 3.49 -2.46 -3.85
C SER A 21 3.24 -2.12 -2.38
N GLY A 22 2.00 -2.27 -1.90
CA GLY A 22 1.69 -1.97 -0.52
C GLY A 22 2.40 -2.90 0.47
N THR A 23 2.54 -4.18 0.13
CA THR A 23 3.30 -5.15 0.93
C THR A 23 4.80 -4.82 0.93
N LEU A 24 5.34 -4.41 -0.22
CA LEU A 24 6.75 -4.04 -0.38
C LEU A 24 7.12 -2.79 0.43
N TRP A 25 6.17 -1.90 0.70
CA TRP A 25 6.38 -0.77 1.60
C TRP A 25 6.03 -1.10 3.05
N GLY A 26 4.88 -1.73 3.31
CA GLY A 26 4.41 -1.99 4.68
C GLY A 26 5.29 -2.93 5.48
N LEU A 27 5.80 -4.03 4.88
CA LEU A 27 6.64 -4.99 5.59
C LEU A 27 8.01 -4.39 6.00
N PRO A 28 8.77 -3.70 5.13
CA PRO A 28 10.00 -3.04 5.56
C PRO A 28 9.78 -1.97 6.62
N PHE A 29 8.72 -1.16 6.52
CA PHE A 29 8.41 -0.17 7.56
C PHE A 29 8.10 -0.83 8.90
N ALA A 30 7.30 -1.90 8.91
CA ALA A 30 7.03 -2.67 10.12
C ALA A 30 8.32 -3.26 10.72
N TYR A 31 9.18 -3.86 9.89
CA TYR A 31 10.46 -4.39 10.32
C TYR A 31 11.36 -3.31 10.92
N TRP A 32 11.51 -2.16 10.26
CA TRP A 32 12.36 -1.07 10.75
C TRP A 32 11.88 -0.48 12.07
N THR A 33 10.59 -0.56 12.36
CA THR A 33 10.02 -0.07 13.63
C THR A 33 10.68 -0.74 14.85
N PHE A 34 11.15 -1.99 14.73
CA PHE A 34 11.83 -2.69 15.81
C PHE A 34 13.28 -2.25 16.06
N PHE A 35 13.91 -1.55 15.11
CA PHE A 35 15.33 -1.18 15.17
C PHE A 35 15.55 0.33 15.23
N VAL A 36 14.58 1.11 14.76
CA VAL A 36 14.71 2.56 14.61
C VAL A 36 14.26 3.27 15.88
N PRO A 37 15.08 4.19 16.43
CA PRO A 37 14.73 4.98 17.61
C PRO A 37 13.39 5.69 17.46
N LEU A 38 12.70 5.87 18.59
CA LEU A 38 11.35 6.42 18.64
C LEU A 38 11.25 7.80 17.98
N GLU A 39 12.28 8.65 18.12
CA GLU A 39 12.34 9.96 17.49
C GLU A 39 12.22 9.93 15.95
N TYR A 40 12.65 8.85 15.31
CA TYR A 40 12.57 8.69 13.85
C TYR A 40 11.31 7.94 13.40
N GLN A 41 10.56 7.30 14.29
CA GLN A 41 9.33 6.59 13.93
C GLN A 41 8.22 7.54 13.48
N PHE A 42 8.19 8.78 13.99
CA PHE A 42 7.28 9.82 13.50
C PHE A 42 7.51 10.13 12.01
N PHE A 43 8.74 10.03 11.53
CA PHE A 43 9.04 10.23 10.12
C PHE A 43 8.43 9.12 9.25
N PHE A 44 8.39 7.87 9.74
CA PHE A 44 7.74 6.76 9.03
C PHE A 44 6.24 6.99 8.86
N ILE A 45 5.58 7.57 9.87
CA ILE A 45 4.18 7.95 9.76
C ILE A 45 3.98 8.95 8.63
N VAL A 46 4.81 10.01 8.55
CA VAL A 46 4.73 11.02 7.48
C VAL A 46 4.92 10.37 6.10
N VAL A 47 5.90 9.48 5.94
CA VAL A 47 6.15 8.78 4.67
C VAL A 47 4.98 7.87 4.29
N LEU A 48 4.45 7.09 5.23
CA LEU A 48 3.31 6.20 5.01
C LEU A 48 2.06 6.99 4.60
N PHE A 49 1.77 8.11 5.27
CA PHE A 49 0.66 8.98 4.89
C PHE A 49 0.86 9.60 3.50
N GLY A 50 2.06 10.09 3.18
CA GLY A 50 2.37 10.61 1.84
C GLY A 50 2.19 9.57 0.74
N LEU A 51 2.68 8.35 0.95
CA LEU A 51 2.46 7.21 0.05
C LEU A 51 0.97 6.87 -0.09
N GLY A 52 0.25 6.81 1.03
CA GLY A 52 -1.18 6.55 1.08
C GLY A 52 -1.97 7.57 0.27
N THR A 53 -1.69 8.86 0.44
CA THR A 53 -2.33 9.94 -0.33
C THR A 53 -2.09 9.79 -1.83
N GLY A 54 -0.85 9.55 -2.25
CA GLY A 54 -0.52 9.33 -3.66
C GLY A 54 -1.22 8.11 -4.27
N ALA A 55 -1.28 7.01 -3.52
CA ALA A 55 -1.96 5.79 -3.96
C ALA A 55 -3.48 5.96 -4.05
N ILE A 56 -4.10 6.68 -3.11
CA ILE A 56 -5.53 6.98 -3.16
C ILE A 56 -5.87 7.79 -4.41
N TYR A 57 -5.14 8.88 -4.68
CA TYR A 57 -5.42 9.72 -5.85
C TYR A 57 -5.15 9.04 -7.19
N SER A 58 -4.24 8.06 -7.25
CA SER A 58 -3.97 7.31 -8.48
C SER A 58 -4.95 6.15 -8.71
N ASN A 59 -5.63 5.67 -7.67
CA ASN A 59 -6.47 4.47 -7.76
C ASN A 59 -7.95 4.71 -7.37
N TYR A 60 -8.38 5.93 -7.01
CA TYR A 60 -9.73 6.18 -6.44
C TYR A 60 -10.89 5.72 -7.34
N MET A 61 -10.69 5.64 -8.65
CA MET A 61 -11.70 5.12 -9.60
C MET A 61 -11.92 3.61 -9.47
N VAL A 62 -11.02 2.89 -8.79
CA VAL A 62 -11.04 1.44 -8.60
C VAL A 62 -10.80 1.14 -7.11
N LEU A 63 -11.87 1.16 -6.31
CA LEU A 63 -11.80 0.93 -4.86
C LEU A 63 -11.00 -0.33 -4.45
N PRO A 64 -11.13 -1.49 -5.12
CA PRO A 64 -10.31 -2.66 -4.76
C PRO A 64 -8.81 -2.42 -4.90
N ALA A 65 -8.37 -1.57 -5.83
CA ALA A 65 -6.97 -1.22 -6.00
C ALA A 65 -6.48 -0.30 -4.86
N VAL A 66 -7.31 0.65 -4.42
CA VAL A 66 -7.04 1.49 -3.24
C VAL A 66 -6.85 0.62 -2.00
N TYR A 67 -7.82 -0.24 -1.68
CA TYR A 67 -7.72 -1.13 -0.52
C TYR A 67 -6.56 -2.11 -0.65
N GLY A 68 -6.30 -2.58 -1.88
CA GLY A 68 -5.17 -3.43 -2.20
C GLY A 68 -3.83 -2.80 -1.83
N PHE A 69 -3.66 -1.49 -1.95
CA PHE A 69 -2.45 -0.80 -1.49
C PHE A 69 -2.49 -0.43 -0.01
N VAL A 70 -3.57 0.21 0.44
CA VAL A 70 -3.65 0.82 1.78
C VAL A 70 -3.55 -0.24 2.87
N MET A 71 -4.29 -1.34 2.77
CA MET A 71 -4.29 -2.37 3.82
C MET A 71 -2.90 -2.94 4.08
N PRO A 72 -2.17 -3.49 3.09
CA PRO A 72 -0.84 -4.04 3.33
C PRO A 72 0.22 -2.98 3.62
N THR A 73 0.01 -1.71 3.26
CA THR A 73 0.95 -0.62 3.60
C THR A 73 0.85 -0.23 5.07
N PHE A 74 -0.36 -0.11 5.61
CA PHE A 74 -0.61 0.43 6.95
C PHE A 74 -0.77 -0.63 8.03
N ALA A 75 -1.38 -1.78 7.72
CA ALA A 75 -1.67 -2.79 8.74
C ALA A 75 -0.40 -3.35 9.42
N PRO A 76 0.67 -3.73 8.69
CA PRO A 76 1.86 -4.28 9.34
C PRO A 76 2.57 -3.28 10.27
N PRO A 77 2.82 -2.01 9.88
CA PRO A 77 3.39 -1.02 10.80
C PRO A 77 2.53 -0.76 12.04
N PHE A 78 1.21 -0.69 11.89
CA PHE A 78 0.33 -0.51 13.05
C PHE A 78 0.33 -1.72 13.99
N ILE A 79 0.41 -2.94 13.46
CA ILE A 79 0.55 -4.16 14.28
C ILE A 79 1.92 -4.17 14.98
N ALA A 80 2.99 -3.70 14.34
CA ALA A 80 4.31 -3.62 14.96
C ALA A 80 4.42 -2.54 16.05
N LEU A 81 3.55 -1.53 16.01
CA LEU A 81 3.48 -0.43 16.98
C LEU A 81 2.51 -0.67 18.14
N ALA A 82 1.61 -1.65 18.03
CA ALA A 82 0.56 -1.98 19.02
C ALA A 82 1.08 -2.88 20.14
#